data_AF-A0A961E006-F1
#
_entry.id   AF-A0A961E006-F1
#
_cell.length_a   1.000
_cell.length_b   1.000
_cell.length_c   1.000
_cell.angle_alpha   90.00
_cell.angle_beta   90.00
_cell.angle_gamma   90.00
#
_symmetry.space_group_name_H-M   'P 1'
#
loop_
_entity.id
_entity.type
_entity.pdbx_description
1 polymer ?
#
loop_
_entity_poly.entity_id
_entity_poly.type
_entity_poly.pdbx_seq_one_letter_code
_entity_poly.pdbx_strand_id
1 'polypeptide(L)'
;MTATAPARWRAHPHLRIAPEPSEILRAEITELAAQIDRRLGNPPGTAERGIYFWYWPRVDDLDVLTALHADAARFLLDTIKENRP
;
A
#
# COMPACT_ATOMS: atom_id res chain seq x y z
N MET A 1 10.25 33.87 -47.80
CA MET A 1 10.13 32.44 -47.43
C MET A 1 9.95 32.39 -45.92
N THR A 2 8.71 32.22 -45.46
CA THR A 2 8.36 32.31 -44.03
C THR A 2 8.33 30.90 -43.46
N ALA A 3 9.24 30.59 -42.53
CA ALA A 3 9.29 29.29 -41.87
C ALA A 3 8.08 29.11 -40.94
N THR A 4 7.23 28.14 -41.24
CA THR A 4 6.14 27.69 -40.39
C THR A 4 6.72 27.04 -39.13
N ALA A 5 6.50 27.64 -37.97
CA ALA A 5 6.86 27.03 -36.68
C ALA A 5 6.08 25.69 -36.51
N PRO A 6 6.74 24.59 -36.09
CA PRO A 6 6.06 23.32 -35.95
C PRO A 6 5.06 23.33 -34.78
N ALA A 7 3.91 22.73 -35.05
CA ALA A 7 2.78 22.64 -34.14
C ALA A 7 3.08 21.81 -32.88
N ARG A 8 2.78 22.41 -31.71
CA ARG A 8 2.03 21.80 -30.60
C ARG A 8 2.58 20.50 -29.99
N TRP A 9 3.45 20.65 -29.00
CA TRP A 9 3.54 19.67 -27.90
C TRP A 9 2.38 19.94 -26.93
N ARG A 10 1.17 19.46 -27.28
CA ARG A 10 0.09 19.35 -26.29
C ARG A 10 0.44 18.17 -25.39
N ALA A 11 0.74 18.44 -24.13
CA ALA A 11 0.86 17.40 -23.10
C ALA A 11 -0.39 16.51 -23.15
N HIS A 12 -0.18 15.20 -23.30
CA HIS A 12 -1.27 14.22 -23.37
C HIS A 12 -1.94 14.10 -21.98
N PRO A 13 -3.25 14.37 -21.84
CA PRO A 13 -3.94 14.39 -20.53
C PRO A 13 -4.18 13.00 -19.90
N HIS A 14 -3.59 11.93 -20.44
CA HIS A 14 -3.90 10.54 -20.04
C HIS A 14 -2.68 9.62 -19.90
N LEU A 15 -1.48 10.16 -19.67
CA LEU A 15 -0.39 9.35 -19.12
C LEU A 15 -0.76 9.00 -17.67
N ARG A 16 -1.55 7.94 -17.49
CA ARG A 16 -1.64 7.23 -16.21
C ARG A 16 -0.25 6.66 -15.97
N ILE A 17 0.54 7.37 -15.17
CA ILE A 17 1.78 6.86 -14.63
C ILE A 17 1.40 5.58 -13.87
N ALA A 18 2.03 4.46 -14.21
CA ALA A 18 1.83 3.23 -13.46
C ALA A 18 2.21 3.50 -12.00
N PRO A 19 1.42 3.04 -11.01
CA PRO A 19 1.73 3.30 -9.62
C PRO A 19 3.12 2.75 -9.29
N GLU A 20 3.88 3.50 -8.50
CA GLU A 20 5.20 3.08 -8.07
C GLU A 20 5.06 1.84 -7.15
N PRO A 21 6.03 0.91 -7.14
CA PRO A 21 5.95 -0.28 -6.30
C PRO A 21 5.70 0.01 -4.81
N SER A 22 6.24 1.13 -4.31
CA SER A 22 5.99 1.59 -2.94
C SER A 22 4.53 1.99 -2.70
N GLU A 23 3.86 2.60 -3.67
CA GLU A 23 2.44 2.96 -3.58
C GLU A 23 1.56 1.70 -3.53
N ILE A 24 1.90 0.70 -4.33
CA ILE A 24 1.22 -0.60 -4.35
C ILE A 24 1.33 -1.26 -2.97
N LEU A 25 2.56 -1.43 -2.46
CA LEU A 25 2.79 -2.07 -1.16
C LEU A 25 2.12 -1.30 -0.02
N ARG A 26 2.13 0.04 -0.07
CA ARG A 26 1.44 0.85 0.95
C ARG A 26 -0.07 0.60 0.96
N ALA A 27 -0.70 0.49 -0.21
CA ALA A 27 -2.11 0.16 -0.32
C ALA A 27 -2.40 -1.26 0.19
N GLU A 28 -1.56 -2.24 -0.15
CA GLU A 28 -1.71 -3.62 0.30
C GLU A 28 -1.56 -3.77 1.82
N ILE A 29 -0.57 -3.11 2.42
CA ILE A 29 -0.39 -3.07 3.89
C ILE A 29 -1.61 -2.46 4.59
N THR A 30 -2.17 -1.38 4.02
CA THR A 30 -3.39 -0.73 4.53
C THR A 30 -4.57 -1.71 4.52
N GLU A 31 -4.77 -2.44 3.42
CA GLU A 31 -5.86 -3.43 3.32
C GLU A 31 -5.64 -4.61 4.29
N LEU A 32 -4.40 -5.09 4.44
CA LEU A 32 -4.07 -6.13 5.42
C LEU A 32 -4.35 -5.67 6.86
N ALA A 33 -3.98 -4.43 7.21
CA ALA A 33 -4.27 -3.86 8.52
C ALA A 33 -5.80 -3.78 8.78
N ALA A 34 -6.59 -3.37 7.79
CA ALA A 34 -8.04 -3.37 7.89
C ALA A 34 -8.65 -4.78 8.03
N GLN A 35 -8.07 -5.79 7.36
CA GLN A 35 -8.47 -7.19 7.53
C GLN A 35 -8.15 -7.71 8.94
N ILE A 36 -6.97 -7.39 9.47
CA ILE A 36 -6.56 -7.73 10.83
C ILE A 36 -7.52 -7.12 11.85
N ASP A 37 -7.84 -5.82 11.71
CA ASP A 37 -8.78 -5.16 12.61
C ASP A 37 -10.16 -5.84 12.61
N ARG A 38 -10.70 -6.12 11.42
CA ARG A 38 -11.95 -6.86 11.27
C ARG A 38 -11.89 -8.25 11.92
N ARG A 39 -10.76 -8.96 11.78
CA ARG A 39 -10.62 -10.33 12.27
C ARG A 39 -10.53 -10.40 13.79
N LEU A 40 -9.85 -9.43 14.40
CA LEU A 40 -9.68 -9.34 15.85
C LEU A 40 -10.86 -8.65 16.55
N GLY A 41 -11.82 -8.10 15.79
CA GLY A 41 -12.92 -7.31 16.35
C GLY A 41 -12.47 -5.94 16.87
N ASN A 42 -11.34 -5.43 16.39
CA ASN A 42 -10.82 -4.11 16.76
C ASN A 42 -11.59 -2.99 16.04
N PRO A 43 -11.63 -1.78 16.62
CA PRO A 43 -12.04 -0.58 15.89
C PRO A 43 -11.15 -0.36 14.65
N PRO A 44 -11.70 0.18 13.53
CA PRO A 44 -10.91 0.45 12.32
C PRO A 44 -9.70 1.34 12.56
N GLY A 45 -8.57 1.00 11.92
CA GLY A 45 -7.30 1.71 12.02
C GLY A 45 -6.55 1.42 13.32
N THR A 46 -6.95 0.42 14.11
CA THR A 46 -6.20 0.00 15.30
C THR A 46 -4.89 -0.65 14.90
N ALA A 47 -4.90 -1.51 13.88
CA ALA A 47 -3.70 -2.14 13.34
C ALA A 47 -2.76 -1.09 12.73
N GLU A 48 -3.29 -0.15 11.95
CA GLU A 48 -2.49 0.92 11.31
C GLU A 48 -1.84 1.87 12.33
N ARG A 49 -2.53 2.14 13.45
CA ARG A 49 -2.07 3.07 14.49
C ARG A 49 -1.33 2.36 15.63
N GLY A 50 -1.19 1.04 15.56
CA GLY A 50 -0.99 0.21 16.75
C GLY A 50 0.10 -0.84 16.67
N ILE A 51 0.07 -1.68 17.68
CA ILE A 51 1.17 -2.49 18.25
C ILE A 51 1.79 -3.50 17.26
N TYR A 52 1.12 -3.78 16.14
CA TYR A 52 1.57 -4.77 15.17
C TYR A 52 2.52 -4.19 14.11
N PHE A 53 2.47 -2.87 13.86
CA PHE A 53 3.21 -2.22 12.79
C PHE A 53 3.88 -0.92 13.25
N TRP A 54 4.88 -1.00 14.12
CA TRP A 54 5.52 0.18 14.75
C TRP A 54 6.18 1.15 13.76
N TYR A 55 6.58 0.67 12.57
CA TYR A 55 7.22 1.48 11.53
C TYR A 55 6.22 2.06 10.51
N TRP A 56 4.93 1.72 10.61
CA TRP A 56 3.87 2.22 9.74
C TRP A 56 3.26 3.53 10.28
N PRO A 57 2.81 4.48 9.45
CA PRO A 57 2.85 4.54 7.98
C PRO A 57 4.02 5.35 7.40
N ARG A 58 5.08 5.63 8.18
CA ARG A 58 6.09 6.64 7.84
C ARG A 58 7.30 6.11 7.02
N VAL A 59 7.18 4.91 6.44
CA VAL A 59 8.26 4.23 5.72
C VAL A 59 8.01 4.26 4.22
N ASP A 60 9.00 4.71 3.45
CA ASP A 60 8.99 4.70 1.97
C ASP A 60 10.06 3.77 1.36
N ASP A 61 10.92 3.18 2.19
CA ASP A 61 11.93 2.22 1.75
C ASP A 61 11.26 0.92 1.28
N LEU A 62 11.59 0.49 0.06
CA LEU A 62 10.92 -0.64 -0.59
C LEU A 62 11.19 -1.98 0.11
N ASP A 63 12.40 -2.17 0.64
CA ASP A 63 12.75 -3.41 1.34
C ASP A 63 12.01 -3.47 2.67
N VAL A 64 11.91 -2.33 3.37
CA VAL A 64 11.14 -2.24 4.62
C VAL A 64 9.65 -2.45 4.36
N LEU A 65 9.09 -1.86 3.30
CA LEU A 65 7.69 -2.08 2.90
C LEU A 65 7.42 -3.55 2.56
N THR A 66 8.34 -4.21 1.85
CA THR A 66 8.21 -5.62 1.50
C THR A 66 8.22 -6.51 2.74
N ALA A 67 9.14 -6.26 3.67
CA ALA A 67 9.20 -6.99 4.94
C ALA A 67 7.93 -6.77 5.78
N LEU A 68 7.48 -5.52 5.89
CA LEU A 68 6.26 -5.17 6.61
C LEU A 68 5.01 -5.82 6.02
N HIS A 69 4.90 -5.86 4.69
CA HIS A 69 3.84 -6.57 4.00
C HIS A 69 3.86 -8.08 4.31
N ALA A 70 5.03 -8.71 4.26
CA ALA A 70 5.17 -10.14 4.57
C ALA A 70 4.78 -10.45 6.02
N ASP A 71 5.18 -9.61 6.97
CA ASP A 71 4.82 -9.75 8.39
C ASP A 71 3.31 -9.56 8.60
N ALA A 72 2.71 -8.56 7.96
CA ALA A 72 1.26 -8.33 8.02
C ALA A 72 0.45 -9.52 7.47
N ALA A 73 0.86 -10.03 6.31
CA ALA A 73 0.23 -11.19 5.68
C ALA A 73 0.38 -12.44 6.55
N ARG A 74 1.56 -12.67 7.13
CA ARG A 74 1.81 -13.80 8.02
C ARG A 74 0.94 -13.73 9.28
N PHE A 75 0.89 -12.57 9.94
CA PHE A 75 0.06 -12.38 11.12
C PHE A 75 -1.40 -12.68 10.80
N LEU A 76 -1.94 -12.14 9.71
CA LEU A 76 -3.31 -12.42 9.29
C LEU A 76 -3.54 -13.92 9.06
N LEU A 77 -2.63 -14.62 8.39
CA LEU A 77 -2.74 -16.08 8.19
C LEU A 77 -2.73 -16.86 9.49
N ASP A 78 -1.91 -16.47 10.46
CA ASP A 78 -1.83 -17.15 11.75
C ASP A 78 -3.13 -16.93 12.57
N THR A 79 -3.70 -15.71 12.55
CA THR A 79 -5.03 -15.47 13.16
C THR A 79 -6.16 -16.27 12.52
N ILE A 80 -6.03 -16.66 11.24
CA ILE A 80 -7.00 -17.53 10.57
C ILE A 80 -6.85 -18.97 11.05
N LYS A 81 -5.62 -19.45 11.24
CA LYS A 81 -5.34 -20.82 11.70
C LYS A 81 -5.79 -21.05 13.14
N GLU A 82 -5.56 -20.08 14.03
CA GLU A 82 -5.92 -20.17 15.45
C GLU A 82 -7.44 -20.20 15.69
N ASN A 83 -8.23 -19.72 14.74
CA ASN A 83 -9.69 -19.66 14.82
C ASN A 83 -10.40 -20.81 14.08
N ARG A 84 -9.70 -21.92 13.76
CA ARG A 84 -10.38 -23.14 13.29
C ARG A 84 -10.91 -23.92 14.49
N PRO A 85 -12.22 -24.28 14.51
CA PRO A 85 -12.80 -25.11 15.57
C PRO A 85 -12.22 -26.53 15.59
#